data_AF-A0A7C4QK68-F1
#
_entry.id   AF-A0A7C4QK68-F1
#
_cell.length_a   1.000
_cell.length_b   1.000
_cell.length_c   1.000
_cell.angle_alpha   90.00
_cell.angle_beta   90.00
_cell.angle_gamma   90.00
#
_symmetry.space_group_name_H-M   'P 1'
#
loop_
_entity.id
_entity.type
_entity.pdbx_description
1 polymer ?
#
loop_
_entity_poly.entity_id
_entity_poly.type
_entity_poly.pdbx_seq_one_letter_code
_entity_poly.pdbx_strand_id
1 'polypeptide(L)'
;MRLSVRRTPFDLFILLFLATAALAVWAAYDPGPAWRKLAVIAGAVAVYYLIARQPEARLGQAALALSLTGAGISLYFLLVHDWRLKPADLGLLNRLGLAWMEVRPHVTGYLNPNVAGGLLAMLAPYPLALALETWRARRWGALAAAVVAGGVILLGELLASSRGAWLALAAGLGVWAAWAVCGPIAAAARQPRRWLFGGALLAAAGIGAALVGLYPGGVVGLANRLPGLDSGTSRWDLAVNTYHLAADFLFTGGGLRAFEGLYSRYAMVIQVPLFTYGHNLHLDILLEQGLFGWLAFVALAAGSLIRLTAAGGRLSDLRWATAASVIVVLLDGLMDDALYGNAGTPLLFAWAGMAAAATQEVRLAWPWPAGRRARLVAVAAGLAALAFVARPMLAGVFANLGAVAMARAELTGWPDARNPAPDLGAARTWLERAVAVEAEQPVARHRLGLLALRAEDYQTAVAHLEVAYARTPGDRGVRKLLGYAYVWLGDLDHAAPLLAGLPELPGELETYAWWWGTQGRDALSDSAAAMQRRLATLP
;
A
#
# COMPACT_ATOMS: atom_id res chain seq x y z
N MET A 1 0.57 39.16 -19.05
CA MET A 1 0.92 38.62 -17.72
C MET A 1 1.39 37.17 -17.90
N ARG A 2 2.71 36.94 -18.06
CA ARG A 2 3.24 35.57 -18.14
C ARG A 2 3.22 35.00 -16.71
N LEU A 3 2.25 34.15 -16.40
CA LEU A 3 2.28 33.32 -15.20
C LEU A 3 3.48 32.37 -15.34
N SER A 4 4.66 32.78 -14.87
CA SER A 4 5.80 31.87 -14.78
C SER A 4 5.47 30.86 -13.69
N VAL A 5 5.02 29.68 -14.09
CA VAL A 5 4.81 28.57 -13.17
C VAL A 5 6.17 28.21 -12.58
N ARG A 6 6.40 28.57 -11.32
CA ARG A 6 7.64 28.21 -10.61
C ARG A 6 7.66 26.69 -10.44
N ARG A 7 8.63 26.06 -11.09
CA ARG A 7 8.83 24.60 -11.04
C ARG A 7 9.24 24.17 -9.64
N THR A 8 8.78 22.99 -9.23
CA THR A 8 9.18 22.34 -7.98
C THR A 8 10.18 21.20 -8.27
N PRO A 9 10.97 20.75 -7.29
CA PRO A 9 11.89 19.63 -7.49
C PRO A 9 11.18 18.29 -7.75
N PHE A 10 9.86 18.20 -7.54
CA PHE A 10 9.10 16.95 -7.63
C PHE A 10 8.04 16.95 -8.72
N ASP A 11 7.98 17.98 -9.59
CA ASP A 11 6.97 18.10 -10.65
C ASP A 11 6.88 16.82 -11.50
N LEU A 12 8.03 16.25 -11.89
CA LEU A 12 8.07 15.02 -12.71
C LEU A 12 7.36 13.85 -12.03
N PHE A 13 7.64 13.60 -10.75
CA PHE A 13 7.07 12.46 -10.03
C PHE A 13 5.59 12.67 -9.71
N ILE A 14 5.19 13.90 -9.36
CA ILE A 14 3.77 14.25 -9.17
C ILE A 14 2.98 14.06 -10.47
N LEU A 15 3.52 14.52 -11.60
CA LEU A 15 2.87 14.37 -12.90
C LEU A 15 2.84 12.90 -13.35
N LEU A 16 3.90 12.15 -13.12
CA LEU A 16 3.94 10.71 -13.41
C LEU A 16 2.88 9.96 -12.59
N PHE A 17 2.78 10.22 -11.29
CA PHE A 17 1.75 9.63 -10.43
C PHE A 17 0.33 9.99 -10.90
N LEU A 18 0.10 11.25 -11.27
CA LEU A 18 -1.21 11.66 -11.78
C LEU A 18 -1.54 11.02 -13.14
N ALA A 19 -0.54 10.87 -14.02
CA ALA A 19 -0.70 10.22 -15.31
C ALA A 19 -1.01 8.73 -15.17
N THR A 20 -0.35 8.03 -14.24
CA THR A 20 -0.65 6.62 -13.94
C THR A 20 -2.02 6.47 -13.27
N ALA A 21 -2.43 7.41 -12.43
CA ALA A 21 -3.80 7.45 -11.90
C ALA A 21 -4.84 7.63 -13.01
N ALA A 22 -4.57 8.46 -14.01
CA ALA A 22 -5.45 8.61 -15.17
C ALA A 22 -5.50 7.34 -16.04
N LEU A 23 -4.36 6.67 -16.26
CA LEU A 23 -4.31 5.36 -16.93
C LEU A 23 -5.11 4.30 -16.16
N ALA A 24 -5.01 4.31 -14.83
CA ALA A 24 -5.75 3.41 -13.96
C ALA A 24 -7.28 3.61 -14.03
N VAL A 25 -7.77 4.81 -14.39
CA VAL A 25 -9.21 4.99 -14.67
C VAL A 25 -9.65 4.20 -15.91
N TRP A 26 -8.81 4.10 -16.93
CA TRP A 26 -9.09 3.25 -18.09
C TRP A 26 -9.02 1.75 -17.77
N ALA A 27 -8.14 1.35 -16.85
CA ALA A 27 -8.01 -0.04 -16.43
C ALA A 27 -9.15 -0.51 -15.53
N ALA A 28 -9.76 0.39 -14.77
CA ALA A 28 -10.81 0.07 -13.81
C ALA A 28 -12.04 -0.60 -14.46
N TYR A 29 -12.57 -1.63 -13.81
CA TYR A 29 -13.83 -2.25 -14.21
C TYR A 29 -15.06 -1.37 -13.92
N ASP A 30 -14.97 -0.50 -12.90
CA ASP A 30 -16.01 0.48 -12.58
C ASP A 30 -15.46 1.91 -12.74
N PRO A 31 -15.80 2.61 -13.85
CA PRO A 31 -15.27 3.94 -14.12
C PRO A 31 -15.79 5.01 -13.15
N GLY A 32 -16.97 4.82 -12.54
CA GLY A 32 -17.59 5.84 -11.68
C GLY A 32 -16.77 6.16 -10.42
N PRO A 33 -16.54 5.16 -9.53
CA PRO A 33 -15.62 5.28 -8.41
C PRO A 33 -14.19 5.65 -8.82
N ALA A 34 -13.71 5.15 -9.97
CA ALA A 34 -12.37 5.44 -10.46
C ALA A 34 -12.18 6.93 -10.75
N TRP A 35 -13.11 7.57 -11.47
CA TRP A 35 -13.08 9.02 -11.72
C TRP A 35 -13.17 9.85 -10.43
N ARG A 36 -13.99 9.41 -9.46
CA ARG A 36 -14.06 10.07 -8.14
C ARG A 36 -12.72 10.02 -7.41
N LYS A 37 -12.06 8.86 -7.38
CA LYS A 37 -10.73 8.73 -6.76
C LYS A 37 -9.67 9.57 -7.49
N LEU A 38 -9.70 9.60 -8.83
CA LEU A 38 -8.81 10.47 -9.61
C LEU A 38 -9.01 11.95 -9.25
N ALA A 39 -10.25 12.41 -9.08
CA ALA A 39 -10.54 13.80 -8.69
C ALA A 39 -9.95 14.13 -7.30
N VAL A 40 -10.04 13.20 -6.34
CA VAL A 40 -9.44 13.38 -5.01
C VAL A 40 -7.90 13.38 -5.08
N ILE A 41 -7.28 12.51 -5.90
CA ILE A 41 -5.83 12.53 -6.16
C ILE A 41 -5.41 13.87 -6.78
N ALA A 42 -6.18 14.40 -7.75
CA ALA A 42 -5.93 15.72 -8.32
C ALA A 42 -6.05 16.83 -7.26
N GLY A 43 -7.00 16.71 -6.31
CA GLY A 43 -7.08 17.56 -5.13
C GLY A 43 -5.83 17.49 -4.25
N ALA A 44 -5.29 16.30 -4.01
CA ALA A 44 -4.03 16.12 -3.29
C ALA A 44 -2.83 16.77 -4.00
N VAL A 45 -2.80 16.71 -5.33
CA VAL A 45 -1.82 17.44 -6.16
C VAL A 45 -1.98 18.95 -6.02
N ALA A 46 -3.21 19.46 -5.92
CA ALA A 46 -3.44 20.88 -5.63
C ALA A 46 -2.91 21.26 -4.24
N VAL A 47 -3.18 20.45 -3.21
CA VAL A 47 -2.63 20.65 -1.84
C VAL A 47 -1.10 20.64 -1.86
N TYR A 48 -0.47 19.71 -2.60
CA TYR A 48 0.97 19.70 -2.84
C TYR A 48 1.48 21.06 -3.34
N TYR A 49 0.90 21.59 -4.44
CA TYR A 49 1.35 22.85 -5.01
C TYR A 49 1.06 24.06 -4.13
N LEU A 50 -0.03 24.04 -3.37
CA LEU A 50 -0.35 25.08 -2.39
C LEU A 50 0.73 25.19 -1.30
N ILE A 51 1.28 24.06 -0.86
CA ILE A 51 2.35 24.01 0.15
C ILE A 51 3.72 24.25 -0.50
N ALA A 52 4.04 23.53 -1.57
CA ALA A 52 5.35 23.55 -2.24
C ALA A 52 5.78 24.94 -2.72
N ARG A 53 4.81 25.82 -3.01
CA ARG A 53 5.03 27.18 -3.48
C ARG A 53 5.11 28.22 -2.37
N GLN A 54 4.94 27.84 -1.11
CA GLN A 54 5.11 28.79 0.00
C GLN A 54 6.58 29.24 0.09
N PRO A 55 6.84 30.53 0.33
CA PRO A 55 8.19 31.01 0.65
C PRO A 55 8.63 30.49 2.02
N GLU A 56 9.94 30.43 2.27
CA GLU A 56 10.52 29.92 3.53
C GLU A 56 9.93 30.63 4.77
N ALA A 57 9.72 31.95 4.68
CA ALA A 57 9.12 32.75 5.75
C ALA A 57 7.68 32.35 6.15
N ARG A 58 6.95 31.62 5.29
CA ARG A 58 5.58 31.15 5.56
C ARG A 58 5.50 29.67 5.93
N LEU A 59 6.62 28.95 6.00
CA LEU A 59 6.60 27.53 6.33
C LEU A 59 6.03 27.24 7.74
N GLY A 60 6.24 28.14 8.70
CA GLY A 60 5.61 28.04 10.01
C GLY A 60 4.08 28.13 9.95
N GLN A 61 3.52 28.91 9.02
CA GLN A 61 2.06 28.99 8.80
C GLN A 61 1.52 27.72 8.15
N ALA A 62 2.25 27.15 7.19
CA ALA A 62 1.91 25.87 6.59
C ALA A 62 1.93 24.74 7.64
N ALA A 63 2.96 24.71 8.49
CA ALA A 63 3.05 23.78 9.62
C ALA A 63 1.89 23.94 10.60
N LEU A 64 1.49 25.19 10.89
CA LEU A 64 0.33 25.48 11.74
C LEU A 64 -0.96 24.96 11.11
N ALA A 65 -1.17 25.20 9.80
CA ALA A 65 -2.34 24.69 9.09
C ALA A 65 -2.42 23.16 9.12
N LEU A 66 -1.28 22.47 8.94
CA LEU A 66 -1.20 21.01 9.07
C LEU A 66 -1.48 20.54 10.51
N SER A 67 -0.98 21.26 11.52
CA SER A 67 -1.24 20.98 12.93
C SER A 67 -2.73 21.16 13.28
N LEU A 68 -3.36 22.22 12.78
CA LEU A 68 -4.80 22.47 12.97
C LEU A 68 -5.65 21.43 12.24
N THR A 69 -5.22 21.01 11.04
CA THR A 69 -5.87 19.92 10.30
C THR A 69 -5.81 18.63 11.09
N GLY A 70 -4.65 18.28 11.66
CA GLY A 70 -4.50 17.10 12.52
C GLY A 70 -5.36 17.18 13.77
N ALA A 71 -5.36 18.32 14.46
CA ALA A 71 -6.22 18.52 15.62
C ALA A 71 -7.71 18.40 15.26
N GLY A 72 -8.12 18.94 14.10
CA GLY A 72 -9.49 18.80 13.58
C GLY A 72 -9.87 17.35 13.27
N ILE A 73 -8.99 16.59 12.61
CA ILE A 73 -9.19 15.15 12.35
C ILE A 73 -9.32 14.37 13.66
N SER A 74 -8.46 14.67 14.65
CA SER A 74 -8.52 14.04 15.97
C SER A 74 -9.85 14.32 16.66
N LEU A 75 -10.26 15.59 16.72
CA LEU A 75 -11.54 15.95 17.33
C LEU A 75 -12.71 15.28 16.62
N TYR A 76 -12.71 15.26 15.29
CA TYR A 76 -13.73 14.56 14.52
C TYR A 76 -13.78 13.07 14.87
N PHE A 77 -12.63 12.38 14.86
CA PHE A 77 -12.51 10.97 15.27
C PHE A 77 -13.08 10.73 16.67
N LEU A 78 -12.66 11.56 17.64
CA LEU A 78 -13.12 11.47 19.02
C LEU A 78 -14.63 11.68 19.16
N LEU A 79 -15.25 12.47 18.29
CA LEU A 79 -16.70 12.70 18.31
C LEU A 79 -17.50 11.57 17.66
N VAL A 80 -16.99 10.94 16.60
CA VAL A 80 -17.77 9.99 15.79
C VAL A 80 -17.47 8.51 16.04
N HIS A 81 -16.29 8.15 16.55
CA HIS A 81 -15.90 6.73 16.69
C HIS A 81 -16.67 6.03 17.81
N ASP A 82 -17.17 4.82 17.57
CA ASP A 82 -17.91 4.05 18.57
C ASP A 82 -17.05 2.92 19.14
N TRP A 83 -16.56 3.11 20.37
CA TRP A 83 -15.74 2.13 21.11
C TRP A 83 -16.54 0.93 21.64
N ARG A 84 -17.87 0.94 21.59
CA ARG A 84 -18.70 -0.25 21.88
C ARG A 84 -18.74 -1.17 20.67
N LEU A 85 -18.95 -0.60 19.48
CA LEU A 85 -19.00 -1.35 18.22
C LEU A 85 -17.61 -1.77 17.72
N LYS A 86 -16.61 -0.90 17.88
CA LYS A 86 -15.21 -1.16 17.47
C LYS A 86 -14.27 -0.84 18.63
N PRO A 87 -14.10 -1.78 19.58
CA PRO A 87 -13.23 -1.60 20.73
C PRO A 87 -11.79 -1.29 20.33
N ALA A 88 -11.09 -0.53 21.17
CA ALA A 88 -9.64 -0.33 21.03
C ALA A 88 -8.89 -1.64 21.35
N ASP A 89 -7.74 -1.87 20.70
CA ASP A 89 -6.91 -3.07 20.89
C ASP A 89 -6.45 -3.22 22.36
N LEU A 90 -6.20 -2.10 23.05
CA LEU A 90 -5.82 -2.08 24.46
C LEU A 90 -7.02 -1.82 25.37
N GLY A 91 -7.30 -2.72 26.31
CA GLY A 91 -8.43 -2.60 27.23
C GLY A 91 -8.44 -1.31 28.07
N LEU A 92 -7.27 -0.76 28.43
CA LEU A 92 -7.20 0.55 29.09
C LEU A 92 -7.71 1.68 28.18
N LEU A 93 -7.27 1.72 26.92
CA LEU A 93 -7.69 2.72 25.95
C LEU A 93 -9.17 2.57 25.62
N ASN A 94 -9.68 1.33 25.58
CA ASN A 94 -11.10 1.09 25.37
C ASN A 94 -11.94 1.66 26.52
N ARG A 95 -11.51 1.49 27.77
CA ARG A 95 -12.19 2.09 28.93
C ARG A 95 -12.20 3.62 28.86
N LEU A 96 -11.09 4.23 28.44
CA LEU A 96 -11.03 5.69 28.23
C LEU A 96 -11.97 6.14 27.10
N GLY A 97 -12.01 5.40 25.98
CA GLY A 97 -12.93 5.65 24.88
C GLY A 97 -14.40 5.56 25.30
N LEU A 98 -14.75 4.54 26.09
CA LEU A 98 -16.10 4.40 26.65
C LEU A 98 -16.47 5.54 27.60
N ALA A 99 -15.57 5.93 28.51
CA ALA A 99 -15.79 7.07 29.40
C ALA A 99 -15.95 8.39 28.62
N TRP A 100 -15.18 8.58 27.55
CA TRP A 100 -15.33 9.73 26.66
C TRP A 100 -16.69 9.73 25.94
N MET A 101 -17.17 8.55 25.50
CA MET A 101 -18.49 8.42 24.87
C MET A 101 -19.65 8.82 25.79
N GLU A 102 -19.49 8.72 27.10
CA GLU A 102 -20.52 9.10 28.08
C GLU A 102 -20.71 10.62 28.18
N VAL A 103 -19.65 11.40 27.90
CA VAL A 103 -19.65 12.86 28.07
C VAL A 103 -19.64 13.64 26.77
N ARG A 104 -19.23 13.02 25.64
CA ARG A 104 -19.14 13.72 24.35
C ARG A 104 -20.52 14.02 23.76
N PRO A 105 -20.66 15.08 22.94
CA PRO A 105 -21.83 15.28 22.10
C PRO A 105 -22.03 14.12 21.11
N HIS A 106 -23.28 13.75 20.84
CA HIS A 106 -23.58 12.75 19.81
C HIS A 106 -23.45 13.37 18.42
N VAL A 107 -22.48 12.88 17.63
CA VAL A 107 -22.26 13.30 16.25
C VAL A 107 -22.30 12.07 15.37
N THR A 108 -23.11 12.10 14.31
CA THR A 108 -23.16 11.03 13.33
C THR A 108 -21.96 11.12 12.38
N GLY A 109 -21.37 9.97 12.09
CA GLY A 109 -20.22 9.89 11.20
C GLY A 109 -19.44 8.61 11.41
N TYR A 110 -18.41 8.43 10.60
CA TYR A 110 -17.51 7.31 10.73
C TYR A 110 -16.13 7.69 10.22
N LEU A 111 -15.11 7.39 11.01
CA LEU A 111 -13.72 7.41 10.58
C LEU A 111 -13.07 6.14 11.08
N ASN A 112 -12.47 5.37 10.17
CA ASN A 112 -11.76 4.16 10.54
C ASN A 112 -10.59 4.51 11.49
N PRO A 113 -10.43 3.79 12.62
CA PRO A 113 -9.39 4.08 13.59
C PRO A 113 -7.97 4.03 13.01
N ASN A 114 -7.68 3.09 12.10
CA ASN A 114 -6.35 3.02 11.50
C ASN A 114 -6.09 4.18 10.52
N VAL A 115 -7.14 4.63 9.81
CA VAL A 115 -7.05 5.83 8.96
C VAL A 115 -6.82 7.08 9.81
N ALA A 116 -7.54 7.21 10.94
CA ALA A 116 -7.30 8.29 11.89
C ALA A 116 -5.85 8.25 12.40
N GLY A 117 -5.40 7.08 12.87
CA GLY A 117 -4.03 6.87 13.35
C GLY A 117 -2.97 7.26 12.32
N GLY A 118 -3.01 6.69 11.12
CA GLY A 118 -2.00 7.01 10.08
C GLY A 118 -1.95 8.50 9.72
N LEU A 119 -3.11 9.17 9.65
CA LEU A 119 -3.19 10.61 9.41
C LEU A 119 -2.62 11.45 10.56
N LEU A 120 -2.98 11.10 11.80
CA LEU A 120 -2.55 11.82 12.99
C LEU A 120 -1.05 11.61 13.25
N ALA A 121 -0.54 10.39 13.11
CA ALA A 121 0.89 10.09 13.14
C ALA A 121 1.68 10.90 12.10
N MET A 122 1.18 11.02 10.86
CA MET A 122 1.84 11.82 9.82
C MET A 122 1.92 13.31 10.21
N LEU A 123 0.91 13.83 10.92
CA LEU A 123 0.77 15.26 11.25
C LEU A 123 1.38 15.64 12.61
N ALA A 124 1.53 14.69 13.54
CA ALA A 124 2.05 14.90 14.89
C ALA A 124 3.45 15.56 14.97
N PRO A 125 4.38 15.37 14.01
CA PRO A 125 5.68 16.04 14.08
C PRO A 125 5.63 17.57 13.94
N TYR A 126 4.64 18.12 13.24
CA TYR A 126 4.54 19.56 12.98
C TYR A 126 4.27 20.42 14.23
N PRO A 127 3.28 20.11 15.10
CA PRO A 127 3.08 20.87 16.34
C PRO A 127 4.28 20.76 17.29
N LEU A 128 4.99 19.63 17.29
CA LEU A 128 6.24 19.48 18.06
C LEU A 128 7.32 20.46 17.58
N ALA A 129 7.53 20.57 16.25
CA ALA A 129 8.47 21.54 15.70
C ALA A 129 8.09 22.99 16.05
N LEU A 130 6.80 23.33 15.95
CA LEU A 130 6.30 24.66 16.32
C LEU A 130 6.48 24.94 17.82
N ALA A 131 6.24 23.96 18.68
CA ALA A 131 6.46 24.08 20.12
C ALA A 131 7.95 24.35 20.43
N LEU A 132 8.87 23.58 19.84
CA LEU A 132 10.30 23.77 20.03
C LEU A 132 10.77 25.14 19.53
N GLU A 133 10.29 25.59 18.38
CA GLU A 133 10.61 26.90 17.82
C GLU A 133 10.10 28.04 18.72
N THR A 134 8.83 27.99 19.10
CA THR A 134 8.18 29.04 19.92
C THR A 134 8.69 29.08 21.36
N TRP A 135 9.08 27.93 21.92
CA TRP A 135 9.76 27.85 23.21
C TRP A 135 11.11 28.57 23.18
N ARG A 136 11.96 28.31 22.18
CA ARG A 136 13.25 29.01 22.02
C ARG A 136 13.08 30.50 21.76
N ALA A 137 12.01 30.89 21.06
CA ALA A 137 11.65 32.28 20.83
C ALA A 137 10.94 32.95 22.03
N ARG A 138 10.71 32.24 23.14
CA ARG A 138 9.98 32.71 24.34
C ARG A 138 8.56 33.24 24.05
N ARG A 139 7.90 32.69 23.03
CA ARG A 139 6.53 33.06 22.61
C ARG A 139 5.52 32.15 23.29
N TRP A 140 5.32 32.33 24.60
CA TRP A 140 4.55 31.41 25.45
C TRP A 140 3.11 31.13 24.99
N GLY A 141 2.39 32.13 24.46
CA GLY A 141 1.04 31.91 23.93
C GLY A 141 1.02 30.98 22.70
N ALA A 142 1.98 31.15 21.80
CA ALA A 142 2.12 30.29 20.62
C ALA A 142 2.61 28.88 21.01
N LEU A 143 3.48 28.79 22.02
CA LEU A 143 3.89 27.51 22.61
C LEU A 143 2.68 26.76 23.18
N ALA A 144 1.85 27.43 23.99
CA ALA A 144 0.64 26.82 24.55
C ALA A 144 -0.28 26.29 23.45
N ALA A 145 -0.52 27.08 22.39
CA ALA A 145 -1.32 26.64 21.26
C ALA A 145 -0.75 25.41 20.55
N ALA A 146 0.57 25.37 20.32
CA ALA A 146 1.24 24.24 19.69
C ALA A 146 1.18 22.97 20.57
N VAL A 147 1.38 23.11 21.89
CA VAL A 147 1.26 22.01 22.85
C VAL A 147 -0.16 21.47 22.92
N VAL A 148 -1.18 22.35 22.94
CA VAL A 148 -2.59 21.93 22.93
C VAL A 148 -2.93 21.18 21.64
N ALA A 149 -2.55 21.71 20.47
CA ALA A 149 -2.78 21.04 19.20
C ALA A 149 -2.09 19.67 19.13
N GLY A 150 -0.83 19.59 19.56
CA GLY A 150 -0.09 18.33 19.66
C GLY A 150 -0.72 17.35 20.65
N GLY A 151 -1.16 17.82 21.81
CA GLY A 151 -1.85 16.99 22.81
C GLY A 151 -3.17 16.40 22.29
N VAL A 152 -3.97 17.20 21.58
CA VAL A 152 -5.20 16.73 20.93
C VAL A 152 -4.90 15.68 19.86
N ILE A 153 -3.89 15.89 19.02
CA ILE A 153 -3.47 14.91 18.01
C ILE A 153 -3.04 13.59 18.66
N LEU A 154 -2.16 13.66 19.67
CA LEU A 154 -1.66 12.47 20.35
C LEU A 154 -2.75 11.73 21.13
N LEU A 155 -3.74 12.45 21.67
CA LEU A 155 -4.90 11.83 22.31
C LEU A 155 -5.75 11.04 21.29
N GLY A 156 -6.04 11.63 20.13
CA GLY A 156 -6.73 10.94 19.04
C GLY A 156 -5.96 9.73 18.53
N GLU A 157 -4.64 9.88 18.35
CA GLU A 157 -3.71 8.81 17.94
C GLU A 157 -3.73 7.63 18.92
N LEU A 158 -3.66 7.93 20.22
CA LEU A 158 -3.74 6.91 21.27
C LEU A 158 -5.11 6.24 21.28
N LEU A 159 -6.21 6.99 21.26
CA LEU A 159 -7.55 6.39 21.33
C LEU A 159 -7.96 5.69 20.02
N ALA A 160 -7.31 6.00 18.90
CA ALA A 160 -7.43 5.26 17.64
C ALA A 160 -6.81 3.86 17.71
N SER A 161 -5.85 3.64 18.62
CA SER A 161 -5.26 2.32 18.84
C SER A 161 -4.60 1.67 17.61
N SER A 162 -4.12 2.49 16.66
CA SER A 162 -3.42 2.03 15.46
C SER A 162 -1.95 1.72 15.77
N ARG A 163 -1.63 0.45 16.01
CA ARG A 163 -0.26 0.00 16.34
C ARG A 163 0.77 0.37 15.26
N GLY A 164 0.40 0.22 13.99
CA GLY A 164 1.26 0.59 12.85
C GLY A 164 1.65 2.06 12.88
N ALA A 165 0.67 2.93 13.13
CA ALA A 165 0.86 4.37 13.18
C ALA A 165 1.71 4.80 14.39
N TRP A 166 1.53 4.18 15.56
CA TRP A 166 2.37 4.43 16.74
C TRP A 166 3.83 4.06 16.50
N LEU A 167 4.08 2.89 15.93
CA LEU A 167 5.43 2.43 15.61
C LEU A 167 6.09 3.31 14.56
N ALA A 168 5.34 3.70 13.53
CA ALA A 168 5.80 4.60 12.49
C ALA A 168 6.15 5.99 13.06
N LEU A 169 5.29 6.56 13.91
CA LEU A 169 5.55 7.83 14.61
C LEU A 169 6.77 7.73 15.52
N ALA A 170 6.87 6.68 16.32
CA ALA A 170 8.01 6.44 17.20
C ALA A 170 9.31 6.31 16.41
N ALA A 171 9.31 5.63 15.27
CA ALA A 171 10.46 5.52 14.39
C ALA A 171 10.85 6.88 13.77
N GLY A 172 9.88 7.64 13.23
CA GLY A 172 10.13 8.96 12.67
C GLY A 172 10.69 9.97 13.68
N LEU A 173 10.10 10.02 14.88
CA LEU A 173 10.60 10.84 15.98
C LEU A 173 11.93 10.32 16.54
N GLY A 174 12.14 9.00 16.54
CA GLY A 174 13.39 8.36 16.93
C GLY A 174 14.56 8.76 16.04
N VAL A 175 14.35 8.80 14.72
CA VAL A 175 15.34 9.33 13.75
C VAL A 175 15.65 10.80 14.04
N TRP A 176 14.63 11.63 14.29
CA TRP A 176 14.84 13.02 14.67
C TRP A 176 15.63 13.15 15.99
N ALA A 177 15.25 12.42 17.04
CA ALA A 177 15.94 12.41 18.32
C ALA A 177 17.40 11.93 18.19
N ALA A 178 17.64 10.84 17.44
CA ALA A 178 18.97 10.33 17.17
C ALA A 178 19.85 11.37 16.47
N TRP A 179 19.30 12.09 15.49
CA TRP A 179 20.01 13.21 14.89
C TRP A 179 20.35 14.26 15.93
N ALA A 180 19.36 14.71 16.72
CA ALA A 180 19.53 15.74 17.75
C ALA A 180 20.65 15.39 18.74
N VAL A 181 20.67 14.16 19.26
CA VAL A 181 21.68 13.65 20.20
C VAL A 181 23.06 13.51 19.55
N CYS A 182 23.14 13.09 18.28
CA CYS A 182 24.41 13.02 17.57
C CYS A 182 25.10 14.39 17.43
N GLY A 183 24.37 15.50 17.53
CA GLY A 183 24.95 16.85 17.40
C GLY A 183 25.99 17.18 18.48
N PRO A 184 25.60 17.21 19.76
CA PRO A 184 26.53 17.42 20.87
C PRO A 184 27.67 16.40 20.92
N ILE A 185 27.37 15.12 20.66
CA ILE A 185 28.37 14.04 20.68
C ILE A 185 29.40 14.24 19.55
N ALA A 186 28.94 14.56 18.33
CA ALA A 186 29.82 14.86 17.21
C ALA A 186 30.74 16.04 17.49
N ALA A 187 30.21 17.09 18.12
CA ALA A 187 30.98 18.25 18.52
C ALA A 187 32.05 17.90 19.56
N ALA A 188 31.69 17.12 20.59
CA ALA A 188 32.63 16.64 21.61
C ALA A 188 33.71 15.71 21.03
N ALA A 189 33.32 14.80 20.14
CA ALA A 189 34.20 13.82 19.51
C ALA A 189 35.00 14.38 18.31
N ARG A 190 34.77 15.63 17.90
CA ARG A 190 35.33 16.25 16.68
C ARG A 190 35.12 15.41 15.41
N GLN A 191 34.01 14.68 15.35
CA GLN A 191 33.65 13.83 14.22
C GLN A 191 32.52 14.46 13.41
N PRO A 192 32.41 14.19 12.10
CA PRO A 192 31.27 14.66 11.32
C PRO A 192 29.99 13.99 11.81
N ARG A 193 29.00 14.79 12.25
CA ARG A 193 27.69 14.32 12.76
C ARG A 193 27.03 13.26 11.88
N ARG A 194 27.16 13.38 10.56
CA ARG A 194 26.62 12.43 9.58
C ARG A 194 27.14 11.00 9.75
N TRP A 195 28.39 10.81 10.17
CA TRP A 195 28.95 9.47 10.35
C TRP A 195 28.44 8.82 11.63
N LEU A 196 28.38 9.57 12.73
CA LEU A 196 27.80 9.09 14.00
C LEU A 196 26.32 8.75 13.82
N PHE A 197 25.59 9.62 13.13
CA PHE A 197 24.18 9.37 12.82
C PHE A 197 24.00 8.15 11.90
N GLY A 198 24.79 8.03 10.82
CA GLY A 198 24.77 6.87 9.95
C GLY A 198 25.10 5.57 10.68
N GLY A 199 26.10 5.59 11.56
CA GLY A 199 26.44 4.46 12.42
C GLY A 199 25.31 4.09 13.38
N ALA A 200 24.65 5.08 14.00
CA ALA A 200 23.51 4.84 14.89
C ALA A 200 22.32 4.22 14.14
N LEU A 201 22.02 4.69 12.93
CA LEU A 201 20.97 4.10 12.09
C LEU A 201 21.31 2.67 11.67
N LEU A 202 22.56 2.41 11.27
CA LEU A 202 23.01 1.06 10.91
C LEU A 202 22.96 0.11 12.10
N ALA A 203 23.35 0.57 13.29
CA ALA A 203 23.25 -0.22 14.51
C ALA A 203 21.78 -0.52 14.85
N ALA A 204 20.89 0.46 14.78
CA ALA A 204 19.46 0.26 15.01
C ALA A 204 18.84 -0.73 14.00
N ALA A 205 19.19 -0.61 12.72
CA ALA A 205 18.76 -1.54 11.68
C ALA A 205 19.30 -2.96 11.91
N GLY A 206 20.58 -3.09 12.31
CA GLY A 206 21.19 -4.36 12.65
C GLY A 206 20.54 -5.04 13.86
N ILE A 207 20.22 -4.27 14.90
CA ILE A 207 19.47 -4.75 16.07
C ILE A 207 18.07 -5.21 15.66
N GLY A 208 17.35 -4.43 14.85
CA GLY A 208 16.03 -4.80 14.34
C GLY A 208 16.07 -6.10 13.52
N ALA A 209 17.04 -6.23 12.61
CA ALA A 209 17.23 -7.44 11.80
C ALA A 209 17.57 -8.66 12.68
N ALA A 210 18.43 -8.49 13.69
CA ALA A 210 18.75 -9.55 14.64
C ALA A 210 17.52 -9.97 15.45
N LEU A 211 16.72 -9.01 15.94
CA LEU A 211 15.48 -9.31 16.66
C LEU A 211 14.49 -10.10 15.79
N VAL A 212 14.30 -9.71 14.52
CA VAL A 212 13.43 -10.45 13.59
C VAL A 212 13.99 -11.85 13.29
N GLY A 213 15.28 -11.96 13.01
CA GLY A 213 15.91 -13.23 12.62
C GLY A 213 16.01 -14.25 13.75
N LEU A 214 16.15 -13.79 15.00
CA LEU A 214 16.26 -14.64 16.18
C LEU A 214 14.90 -15.02 16.78
N TYR A 215 13.82 -14.33 16.39
CA TYR A 215 12.52 -14.51 17.01
C TYR A 215 11.69 -15.61 16.32
N PRO A 216 11.10 -16.58 17.06
CA PRO A 216 10.24 -17.60 16.48
C PRO A 216 9.04 -16.98 15.73
N GLY A 217 8.86 -17.35 14.46
CA GLY A 217 7.83 -16.75 13.59
C GLY A 217 8.21 -15.41 12.95
N GLY A 218 9.46 -14.97 13.11
CA GLY A 218 10.02 -13.80 12.42
C GLY A 218 9.22 -12.51 12.67
N VAL A 219 8.93 -11.77 11.60
CA VAL A 219 8.16 -10.51 11.66
C VAL A 219 6.75 -10.73 12.19
N VAL A 220 6.07 -11.80 11.77
CA VAL A 220 4.69 -12.11 12.19
C VAL A 220 4.65 -12.47 13.68
N GLY A 221 5.58 -13.32 14.12
CA GLY A 221 5.71 -13.68 15.54
C GLY A 221 6.00 -12.48 16.44
N LEU A 222 6.83 -11.55 15.96
CA LEU A 222 7.14 -10.32 16.69
C LEU A 222 5.93 -9.35 16.70
N ALA A 223 5.22 -9.23 15.58
CA ALA A 223 4.02 -8.39 15.48
C ALA A 223 2.90 -8.86 16.42
N ASN A 224 2.70 -10.19 16.54
CA ASN A 224 1.69 -10.77 17.43
C ASN A 224 2.04 -10.64 18.92
N ARG A 225 3.28 -10.26 19.29
CA ARG A 225 3.65 -9.93 20.68
C ARG A 225 3.17 -8.54 21.11
N LEU A 226 2.82 -7.66 20.18
CA LEU A 226 2.31 -6.33 20.52
C LEU A 226 0.88 -6.47 21.04
N PRO A 227 0.57 -5.98 22.25
CA PRO A 227 -0.74 -6.18 22.87
C PRO A 227 -1.87 -5.67 21.97
N GLY A 228 -2.91 -6.50 21.78
CA GLY A 228 -4.03 -6.27 20.86
C GLY A 228 -4.55 -7.57 20.25
N LEU A 229 -5.55 -7.50 19.37
CA LEU A 229 -6.07 -8.68 18.67
C LEU A 229 -5.04 -9.25 17.69
N ASP A 230 -5.02 -10.59 17.55
CA ASP A 230 -4.19 -11.33 16.60
C ASP A 230 -4.67 -11.08 15.15
N SER A 231 -4.22 -9.98 14.56
CA SER A 231 -4.48 -9.64 13.16
C SER A 231 -3.25 -9.79 12.26
N GLY A 232 -2.09 -10.20 12.80
CA GLY A 232 -0.83 -10.23 12.06
C GLY A 232 -0.83 -11.26 10.93
N THR A 233 -1.34 -12.47 11.20
CA THR A 233 -1.41 -13.56 10.21
C THR A 233 -2.39 -13.23 9.08
N SER A 234 -3.58 -12.71 9.40
CA SER A 234 -4.58 -12.33 8.38
C SER A 234 -4.14 -11.15 7.51
N ARG A 235 -3.42 -10.17 8.09
CA ARG A 235 -2.84 -9.05 7.33
C ARG A 235 -1.66 -9.48 6.46
N TRP A 236 -0.85 -10.42 6.92
CA TRP A 236 0.24 -10.98 6.11
C TRP A 236 -0.29 -11.73 4.90
N ASP A 237 -1.29 -12.60 5.08
CA ASP A 237 -1.93 -13.30 3.98
C ASP A 237 -2.57 -12.32 2.99
N LEU A 238 -3.25 -11.29 3.49
CA LEU A 238 -3.80 -10.21 2.67
C LEU A 238 -2.72 -9.51 1.84
N ALA A 239 -1.57 -9.17 2.45
CA ALA A 239 -0.46 -8.52 1.76
C ALA A 239 0.18 -9.42 0.69
N VAL A 240 0.41 -10.70 1.01
CA VAL A 240 0.96 -11.68 0.05
C VAL A 240 0.00 -11.87 -1.13
N ASN A 241 -1.28 -12.07 -0.86
CA ASN A 241 -2.31 -12.19 -1.89
C ASN A 241 -2.41 -10.93 -2.76
N THR A 242 -2.35 -9.74 -2.13
CA THR A 242 -2.37 -8.45 -2.85
C THR A 242 -1.12 -8.26 -3.71
N TYR A 243 0.05 -8.69 -3.24
CA TYR A 243 1.29 -8.65 -4.02
C TYR A 243 1.19 -9.52 -5.29
N HIS A 244 0.72 -10.77 -5.15
CA HIS A 244 0.52 -11.66 -6.29
C HIS A 244 -0.52 -11.08 -7.26
N LEU A 245 -1.62 -10.56 -6.73
CA LEU A 245 -2.64 -9.89 -7.55
C LEU A 245 -2.09 -8.65 -8.28
N ALA A 246 -1.26 -7.83 -7.63
CA ALA A 246 -0.67 -6.65 -8.24
C ALA A 246 0.30 -7.01 -9.38
N ALA A 247 0.95 -8.17 -9.32
CA ALA A 247 1.82 -8.66 -10.39
C ALA A 247 1.06 -8.93 -11.70
N ASP A 248 -0.23 -9.29 -11.64
CA ASP A 248 -1.09 -9.43 -12.83
C ASP A 248 -1.32 -8.10 -13.57
N PHE A 249 -1.15 -6.98 -12.88
CA PHE A 249 -1.45 -5.63 -13.36
C PHE A 249 -0.27 -4.67 -13.28
N LEU A 250 0.96 -5.22 -13.33
CA LEU A 250 2.19 -4.50 -13.01
C LEU A 250 2.41 -3.19 -13.81
N PHE A 251 1.95 -3.08 -15.05
CA PHE A 251 2.27 -1.95 -15.93
C PHE A 251 1.21 -0.85 -15.90
N THR A 252 -0.07 -1.22 -15.87
CA THR A 252 -1.18 -0.25 -15.97
C THR A 252 -1.89 -0.02 -14.63
N GLY A 253 -1.69 -0.92 -13.66
CA GLY A 253 -2.62 -1.13 -12.56
C GLY A 253 -3.89 -1.85 -13.02
N GLY A 254 -4.58 -2.47 -12.06
CA GLY A 254 -5.90 -3.08 -12.22
C GLY A 254 -7.04 -2.08 -12.14
N GLY A 255 -6.71 -0.82 -11.80
CA GLY A 255 -7.58 0.33 -11.86
C GLY A 255 -7.90 0.97 -10.52
N LEU A 256 -8.21 2.27 -10.54
CA LEU A 256 -8.55 3.00 -9.32
C LEU A 256 -9.84 2.44 -8.71
N ARG A 257 -9.86 2.25 -7.38
CA ARG A 257 -10.98 1.63 -6.64
C ARG A 257 -11.33 0.19 -7.06
N ALA A 258 -10.43 -0.52 -7.74
CA ALA A 258 -10.69 -1.87 -8.23
C ALA A 258 -10.33 -2.98 -7.22
N PHE A 259 -9.68 -2.66 -6.09
CA PHE A 259 -9.16 -3.65 -5.13
C PHE A 259 -10.19 -4.74 -4.78
N GLU A 260 -11.38 -4.35 -4.34
CA GLU A 260 -12.40 -5.25 -3.78
C GLU A 260 -12.83 -6.34 -4.78
N GLY A 261 -13.19 -5.95 -6.00
CA GLY A 261 -13.59 -6.90 -7.04
C GLY A 261 -12.42 -7.77 -7.51
N LEU A 262 -11.23 -7.18 -7.70
CA LEU A 262 -10.05 -7.92 -8.14
C LEU A 262 -9.60 -8.95 -7.09
N TYR A 263 -9.58 -8.56 -5.81
CA TYR A 263 -9.16 -9.40 -4.71
C TYR A 263 -10.12 -10.57 -4.50
N SER A 264 -11.43 -10.29 -4.40
CA SER A 264 -12.44 -11.33 -4.26
C SER A 264 -12.40 -12.31 -5.44
N ARG A 265 -12.32 -11.80 -6.67
CA ARG A 265 -12.42 -12.64 -7.87
C ARG A 265 -11.17 -13.46 -8.14
N TYR A 266 -9.98 -12.88 -7.99
CA TYR A 266 -8.75 -13.49 -8.51
C TYR A 266 -7.79 -13.98 -7.42
N ALA A 267 -7.81 -13.41 -6.21
CA ALA A 267 -7.00 -13.92 -5.10
C ALA A 267 -7.80 -14.93 -4.25
N MET A 268 -9.07 -14.61 -3.95
CA MET A 268 -9.91 -15.46 -3.10
C MET A 268 -10.78 -16.45 -3.88
N VAL A 269 -10.99 -16.22 -5.19
CA VAL A 269 -11.81 -17.06 -6.07
C VAL A 269 -13.26 -17.14 -5.59
N ILE A 270 -13.82 -16.02 -5.14
CA ILE A 270 -15.21 -15.87 -4.67
C ILE A 270 -15.94 -14.78 -5.45
N GLN A 271 -17.27 -14.79 -5.37
CA GLN A 271 -18.16 -13.82 -6.05
C GLN A 271 -18.73 -12.75 -5.12
N VAL A 272 -18.33 -12.75 -3.86
CA VAL A 272 -18.80 -11.78 -2.86
C VAL A 272 -17.68 -10.86 -2.40
N PRO A 273 -17.98 -9.60 -2.07
CA PRO A 273 -17.00 -8.72 -1.44
C PRO A 273 -16.49 -9.29 -0.11
N LEU A 274 -15.17 -9.25 0.08
CA LEU A 274 -14.54 -9.68 1.34
C LEU A 274 -13.77 -8.53 2.00
N PHE A 275 -12.88 -7.88 1.25
CA PHE A 275 -12.09 -6.74 1.72
C PHE A 275 -12.26 -5.57 0.76
N THR A 276 -12.34 -4.36 1.33
CA THR A 276 -12.53 -3.12 0.56
C THR A 276 -11.22 -2.43 0.15
N TYR A 277 -10.10 -2.80 0.77
CA TYR A 277 -8.73 -2.34 0.48
C TYR A 277 -7.67 -3.30 1.08
N GLY A 278 -6.40 -3.17 0.67
CA GLY A 278 -5.32 -4.13 0.98
C GLY A 278 -4.60 -3.92 2.31
N HIS A 279 -5.00 -2.92 3.10
CA HIS A 279 -4.30 -2.49 4.31
C HIS A 279 -2.80 -2.26 4.09
N ASN A 280 -2.42 -1.76 2.91
CA ASN A 280 -1.02 -1.48 2.59
C ASN A 280 -0.96 -0.45 1.47
N LEU A 281 -0.66 0.80 1.81
CA LEU A 281 -0.54 1.92 0.87
C LEU A 281 0.33 1.58 -0.35
N HIS A 282 1.45 0.88 -0.16
CA HIS A 282 2.36 0.56 -1.25
C HIS A 282 1.76 -0.45 -2.23
N LEU A 283 1.15 -1.51 -1.71
CA LEU A 283 0.51 -2.53 -2.51
C LEU A 283 -0.79 -2.02 -3.15
N ASP A 284 -1.54 -1.15 -2.48
CA ASP A 284 -2.73 -0.52 -3.05
C ASP A 284 -2.37 0.43 -4.20
N ILE A 285 -1.29 1.22 -4.08
CA ILE A 285 -0.78 2.02 -5.21
C ILE A 285 -0.30 1.09 -6.35
N LEU A 286 0.46 0.04 -6.01
CA LEU A 286 0.99 -0.90 -7.01
C LEU A 286 -0.14 -1.63 -7.75
N LEU A 287 -1.15 -2.10 -7.03
CA LEU A 287 -2.31 -2.77 -7.62
C LEU A 287 -3.13 -1.80 -8.45
N GLU A 288 -3.47 -0.61 -7.93
CA GLU A 288 -4.39 0.28 -8.62
C GLU A 288 -3.75 1.05 -9.77
N GLN A 289 -2.48 1.49 -9.66
CA GLN A 289 -1.79 2.32 -10.66
C GLN A 289 -0.59 1.64 -11.35
N GLY A 290 -0.21 0.45 -10.91
CA GLY A 290 0.96 -0.26 -11.43
C GLY A 290 2.29 0.27 -10.88
N LEU A 291 3.36 -0.34 -11.39
CA LEU A 291 4.75 -0.11 -11.01
C LEU A 291 5.15 1.34 -11.14
N PHE A 292 4.72 2.04 -12.19
CA PHE A 292 5.12 3.41 -12.43
C PHE A 292 4.51 4.39 -11.42
N GLY A 293 3.27 4.15 -10.98
CA GLY A 293 2.64 4.94 -9.92
C GLY A 293 3.34 4.73 -8.58
N TRP A 294 3.65 3.46 -8.25
CA TRP A 294 4.40 3.12 -7.05
C TRP A 294 5.83 3.68 -7.06
N LEU A 295 6.56 3.57 -8.17
CA LEU A 295 7.90 4.15 -8.32
C LEU A 295 7.87 5.67 -8.19
N ALA A 296 6.86 6.35 -8.74
CA ALA A 296 6.70 7.78 -8.58
C ALA A 296 6.51 8.16 -7.10
N PHE A 297 5.69 7.43 -6.36
CA PHE A 297 5.49 7.62 -4.93
C PHE A 297 6.76 7.40 -4.10
N VAL A 298 7.48 6.28 -4.34
CA VAL A 298 8.75 6.00 -3.66
C VAL A 298 9.81 7.03 -4.01
N ALA A 299 9.88 7.48 -5.26
CA ALA A 299 10.80 8.53 -5.69
C ALA A 299 10.49 9.89 -5.04
N LEU A 300 9.20 10.22 -4.82
CA LEU A 300 8.80 11.40 -4.04
C LEU A 300 9.32 11.32 -2.60
N ALA A 301 9.14 10.17 -1.95
CA ALA A 301 9.56 9.98 -0.56
C ALA A 301 11.08 10.00 -0.42
N ALA A 302 11.79 9.22 -1.24
CA ALA A 302 13.25 9.18 -1.27
C ALA A 302 13.83 10.56 -1.65
N GLY A 303 13.29 11.20 -2.67
CA GLY A 303 13.68 12.55 -3.08
C GLY A 303 13.46 13.59 -1.97
N SER A 304 12.38 13.47 -1.21
CA SER A 304 12.12 14.31 -0.04
C SER A 304 13.17 14.13 1.04
N LEU A 305 13.46 12.89 1.45
CA LEU A 305 14.46 12.59 2.47
C LEU A 305 15.87 13.02 2.05
N ILE A 306 16.27 12.76 0.80
CA ILE A 306 17.57 13.17 0.25
C ILE A 306 17.71 14.69 0.30
N ARG A 307 16.69 15.44 -0.13
CA ARG A 307 16.76 16.90 -0.15
C ARG A 307 16.73 17.51 1.25
N LEU A 308 15.89 16.97 2.14
CA LEU A 308 15.78 17.44 3.53
C LEU A 308 17.10 17.24 4.29
N THR A 309 17.84 16.17 4.00
CA THR A 309 19.14 15.89 4.62
C THR A 309 20.31 16.60 3.93
N ALA A 310 20.22 16.90 2.63
CA ALA A 310 21.25 17.61 1.87
C ALA A 310 21.23 19.13 2.06
N ALA A 311 20.15 19.71 2.60
CA ALA A 311 20.05 21.15 2.83
C ALA A 311 21.08 21.62 3.88
N GLY A 312 22.05 22.44 3.47
CA GLY A 312 23.07 23.01 4.36
C GLY A 312 22.49 23.94 5.44
N GLY A 313 23.22 24.08 6.57
CA GLY A 313 22.83 24.90 7.73
C GLY A 313 22.34 24.10 8.94
N ARG A 314 22.00 24.78 10.05
CA ARG A 314 21.19 24.13 11.11
C ARG A 314 19.86 23.76 10.49
N LEU A 315 19.58 22.46 10.37
CA LEU A 315 18.26 21.97 9.97
C LEU A 315 17.25 22.52 10.98
N SER A 316 16.30 23.35 10.51
CA SER A 316 15.21 23.84 11.36
C SER A 316 14.39 22.64 11.84
N ASP A 317 13.78 22.74 13.02
CA ASP A 317 12.93 21.67 13.57
C ASP A 317 11.84 21.25 12.58
N LEU A 318 11.38 22.19 11.75
CA LEU A 318 10.40 21.91 10.72
C LEU A 318 10.90 20.98 9.59
N ARG A 319 12.19 21.05 9.22
CA ARG A 319 12.78 20.08 8.28
C ARG A 319 12.78 18.67 8.86
N TRP A 320 13.07 18.53 10.16
CA TRP A 320 13.03 17.25 10.84
C TRP A 320 11.62 16.74 11.09
N ALA A 321 10.66 17.62 11.41
CA ALA A 321 9.25 17.25 11.45
C ALA A 321 8.76 16.74 10.08
N THR A 322 9.18 17.40 9.00
CA THR A 322 8.84 16.94 7.64
C THR A 322 9.50 15.59 7.34
N ALA A 323 10.78 15.40 7.68
CA ALA A 323 11.47 14.12 7.49
C ALA A 323 10.82 12.99 8.30
N ALA A 324 10.46 13.26 9.57
CA ALA A 324 9.70 12.34 10.40
C ALA A 324 8.35 12.01 9.75
N SER A 325 7.61 13.00 9.26
CA SER A 325 6.35 12.81 8.55
C SER A 325 6.50 11.90 7.32
N VAL A 326 7.57 12.07 6.51
CA VAL A 326 7.85 11.16 5.38
C VAL A 326 8.13 9.74 5.85
N ILE A 327 8.92 9.57 6.92
CA ILE A 327 9.21 8.26 7.52
C ILE A 327 7.92 7.62 8.03
N VAL A 328 7.04 8.37 8.70
CA VAL A 328 5.74 7.87 9.16
C VAL A 328 4.94 7.34 7.98
N VAL A 329 4.80 8.13 6.91
CA VAL A 329 4.04 7.72 5.71
C VAL A 329 4.59 6.45 5.08
N LEU A 330 5.91 6.29 5.01
CA LEU A 330 6.54 5.10 4.45
C LEU A 330 6.35 3.86 5.34
N LEU A 331 6.46 4.01 6.66
CA LEU A 331 6.40 2.88 7.60
C LEU A 331 4.97 2.47 7.90
N ASP A 332 4.08 3.43 8.17
CA ASP A 332 2.65 3.18 8.37
C ASP A 332 2.02 2.63 7.08
N GLY A 333 2.47 3.12 5.92
CA GLY A 333 2.03 2.63 4.60
C GLY A 333 2.33 1.15 4.32
N LEU A 334 3.22 0.50 5.08
CA LEU A 334 3.44 -0.94 5.01
C LEU A 334 2.37 -1.73 5.79
N MET A 335 1.70 -1.08 6.74
CA MET A 335 0.79 -1.70 7.72
C MET A 335 -0.68 -1.32 7.50
N ASP A 336 -0.94 -0.16 6.90
CA ASP A 336 -2.27 0.31 6.55
C ASP A 336 -2.26 1.28 5.35
N ASP A 337 -3.45 1.67 4.88
CA ASP A 337 -3.65 2.62 3.78
C ASP A 337 -4.45 3.86 4.22
N ALA A 338 -3.87 4.67 5.12
CA ALA A 338 -4.51 5.89 5.60
C ALA A 338 -4.63 6.99 4.53
N LEU A 339 -3.70 7.03 3.56
CA LEU A 339 -3.57 8.13 2.60
C LEU A 339 -4.09 7.84 1.21
N TYR A 340 -4.41 6.61 0.83
CA TYR A 340 -4.85 6.27 -0.52
C TYR A 340 -6.25 5.62 -0.55
N GLY A 341 -6.76 5.17 0.59
CA GLY A 341 -8.11 4.62 0.80
C GLY A 341 -9.29 5.63 0.80
N ASN A 342 -9.11 6.84 0.24
CA ASN A 342 -10.05 7.98 0.12
C ASN A 342 -9.98 9.05 1.22
N ALA A 343 -10.33 8.76 2.46
CA ALA A 343 -10.57 9.82 3.46
C ALA A 343 -9.32 10.68 3.75
N GLY A 344 -8.13 10.07 3.76
CA GLY A 344 -6.86 10.77 3.91
C GLY A 344 -6.21 11.23 2.60
N THR A 345 -6.74 10.84 1.45
CA THR A 345 -6.15 11.14 0.13
C THR A 345 -5.94 12.61 -0.17
N PRO A 346 -6.79 13.56 0.28
CA PRO A 346 -6.48 14.98 0.14
C PRO A 346 -5.12 15.41 0.71
N LEU A 347 -4.58 14.68 1.69
CA LEU A 347 -3.29 14.95 2.32
C LEU A 347 -2.14 14.09 1.78
N LEU A 348 -2.37 13.22 0.79
CA LEU A 348 -1.41 12.25 0.26
C LEU A 348 -0.03 12.86 -0.07
N PHE A 349 0.01 14.11 -0.54
CA PHE A 349 1.24 14.80 -0.92
C PHE A 349 1.61 16.00 -0.04
N ALA A 350 0.95 16.17 1.11
CA ALA A 350 1.21 17.32 1.99
C ALA A 350 2.66 17.34 2.50
N TRP A 351 3.19 16.18 2.90
CA TRP A 351 4.58 16.00 3.33
C TRP A 351 5.58 16.30 2.20
N ALA A 352 5.29 15.89 0.97
CA ALA A 352 6.13 16.16 -0.19
C ALA A 352 6.11 17.67 -0.53
N GLY A 353 4.95 18.31 -0.36
CA GLY A 353 4.79 19.76 -0.50
C GLY A 353 5.66 20.51 0.50
N MET A 354 5.63 20.11 1.77
CA MET A 354 6.49 20.67 2.82
C MET A 354 7.97 20.45 2.50
N ALA A 355 8.35 19.26 2.04
CA ALA A 355 9.73 18.95 1.66
C ALA A 355 10.21 19.81 0.48
N ALA A 356 9.37 20.01 -0.54
CA ALA A 356 9.68 20.87 -1.67
C ALA A 356 9.87 22.33 -1.24
N ALA A 357 8.96 22.84 -0.40
CA ALA A 357 9.00 24.22 0.08
C ALA A 357 10.23 24.47 0.98
N ALA A 358 10.56 23.53 1.87
CA ALA A 358 11.70 23.62 2.78
C ALA A 358 13.08 23.43 2.11
N THR A 359 13.10 23.02 0.84
CA THR A 359 14.35 22.67 0.12
C THR A 359 14.49 23.37 -1.23
N GLN A 360 13.75 24.46 -1.50
CA GLN A 360 13.78 25.15 -2.80
C GLN A 360 15.20 25.55 -3.25
N GLU A 361 16.08 25.90 -2.31
CA GLU A 361 17.45 26.34 -2.61
C GLU A 361 18.46 25.19 -2.79
N VAL A 362 18.08 23.96 -2.43
CA VAL A 362 18.99 22.80 -2.47
C VAL A 362 19.24 22.39 -3.91
N ARG A 363 20.50 22.49 -4.36
CA ARG A 363 20.96 21.96 -5.64
C ARG A 363 21.63 20.61 -5.40
N LEU A 364 20.97 19.54 -5.82
CA LEU A 364 21.58 18.21 -5.84
C LEU A 364 22.48 18.11 -7.07
N ALA A 365 23.76 17.79 -6.86
CA ALA A 365 24.64 17.39 -7.95
C ALA A 365 24.32 15.93 -8.30
N TRP A 366 23.83 15.68 -9.52
CA TRP A 366 23.68 14.30 -9.99
C TRP A 366 25.07 13.73 -10.31
N PRO A 367 25.44 12.56 -9.76
CA PRO A 367 26.72 11.92 -10.07
C PRO A 367 26.66 11.31 -11.47
N TRP A 368 26.75 12.14 -12.51
CA TRP A 368 26.96 11.63 -13.87
C TRP A 368 28.39 11.12 -14.01
N PRO A 369 28.63 9.98 -14.67
CA PRO A 369 29.98 9.53 -14.97
C PRO A 369 30.74 10.62 -15.73
N ALA A 370 31.92 10.99 -15.21
CA ALA A 370 32.79 11.95 -15.86
C ALA A 370 33.42 11.30 -17.12
N GLY A 371 33.31 11.98 -18.27
CA GLY A 371 33.94 11.56 -19.53
C GLY A 371 33.02 10.85 -20.54
N ARG A 372 33.27 11.09 -21.84
CA ARG A 372 32.48 10.56 -22.97
C ARG A 372 32.46 9.03 -23.01
N ARG A 373 33.59 8.37 -22.71
CA ARG A 373 33.70 6.90 -22.72
C ARG A 373 32.84 6.24 -21.63
N ALA A 374 32.88 6.76 -20.40
CA ALA A 374 32.05 6.24 -19.30
C ALA A 374 30.55 6.40 -19.60
N ARG A 375 30.14 7.50 -20.24
CA ARG A 375 28.77 7.69 -20.71
C ARG A 375 28.38 6.69 -21.80
N LEU A 376 29.24 6.45 -22.78
CA LEU A 376 28.97 5.46 -23.83
C LEU A 376 28.87 4.04 -23.27
N VAL A 377 29.74 3.66 -22.34
CA VAL A 377 29.67 2.35 -21.66
C VAL A 377 28.40 2.23 -20.85
N ALA A 378 28.00 3.27 -20.09
CA ALA A 378 26.75 3.26 -19.33
C ALA A 378 25.52 3.16 -20.25
N VAL A 379 25.52 3.87 -21.39
CA VAL A 379 24.45 3.77 -22.39
C VAL A 379 24.41 2.38 -23.03
N ALA A 380 25.56 1.84 -23.45
CA ALA A 380 25.64 0.52 -24.05
C ALA A 380 25.21 -0.58 -23.06
N ALA A 381 25.64 -0.51 -21.80
CA ALA A 381 25.20 -1.40 -20.74
C ALA A 381 23.69 -1.27 -20.49
N GLY A 382 23.15 -0.05 -20.49
CA GLY A 382 21.72 0.20 -20.36
C GLY A 382 20.90 -0.38 -21.52
N LEU A 383 21.39 -0.24 -22.76
CA LEU A 383 20.76 -0.83 -23.94
C LEU A 383 20.83 -2.35 -23.95
N ALA A 384 21.96 -2.93 -23.54
CA ALA A 384 22.12 -4.38 -23.40
C ALA A 384 21.19 -4.94 -22.32
N ALA A 385 21.10 -4.26 -21.17
CA ALA A 385 20.16 -4.61 -20.11
C ALA A 385 18.70 -4.51 -20.62
N LEU A 386 18.35 -3.44 -21.32
CA LEU A 386 17.03 -3.25 -21.92
C LEU A 386 16.70 -4.36 -22.92
N ALA A 387 17.64 -4.74 -23.80
CA ALA A 387 17.45 -5.82 -24.76
C ALA A 387 17.21 -7.17 -24.07
N PHE A 388 17.92 -7.45 -22.97
CA PHE A 388 17.75 -8.68 -22.18
C PHE A 388 16.35 -8.76 -21.53
N VAL A 389 15.81 -7.63 -21.05
CA VAL A 389 14.49 -7.61 -20.40
C VAL A 389 13.33 -7.32 -21.36
N ALA A 390 13.59 -6.87 -22.59
CA ALA A 390 12.55 -6.40 -23.51
C ALA A 390 11.52 -7.48 -23.86
N ARG A 391 11.96 -8.72 -24.11
CA ARG A 391 11.08 -9.83 -24.46
C ARG A 391 10.14 -10.24 -23.31
N PRO A 392 10.64 -10.57 -22.09
CA PRO A 392 9.75 -10.87 -20.97
C PRO A 392 8.90 -9.66 -20.55
N MET A 393 9.40 -8.43 -20.70
CA MET A 393 8.58 -7.23 -20.48
C MET A 393 7.44 -7.11 -21.49
N LEU A 394 7.68 -7.37 -22.77
CA LEU A 394 6.65 -7.34 -23.80
C LEU A 394 5.56 -8.41 -23.55
N ALA A 395 5.97 -9.63 -23.19
CA ALA A 395 5.03 -10.67 -22.78
C ALA A 395 4.24 -10.25 -21.52
N GLY A 396 4.91 -9.61 -20.56
CA GLY A 396 4.29 -8.97 -19.39
C GLY A 396 3.23 -7.94 -19.75
N VAL A 397 3.53 -7.04 -20.69
CA VAL A 397 2.59 -6.03 -21.18
C VAL A 397 1.36 -6.68 -21.82
N PHE A 398 1.54 -7.68 -22.68
CA PHE A 398 0.42 -8.40 -23.28
C PHE A 398 -0.44 -9.12 -22.23
N ALA A 399 0.18 -9.79 -21.26
CA ALA A 399 -0.57 -10.47 -20.21
C ALA A 399 -1.32 -9.48 -19.31
N ASN A 400 -0.72 -8.34 -18.97
CA ASN A 400 -1.39 -7.27 -18.23
C ASN A 400 -2.60 -6.75 -19.02
N LEU A 401 -2.47 -6.50 -20.33
CA LEU A 401 -3.60 -6.04 -21.15
C LEU A 401 -4.72 -7.09 -21.18
N GLY A 402 -4.36 -8.37 -21.25
CA GLY A 402 -5.29 -9.49 -21.15
C GLY A 402 -5.99 -9.55 -19.79
N ALA A 403 -5.25 -9.39 -18.69
CA ALA A 403 -5.79 -9.37 -17.33
C ALA A 403 -6.74 -8.19 -17.11
N VAL A 404 -6.41 -6.98 -17.60
CA VAL A 404 -7.29 -5.80 -17.54
C VAL A 404 -8.56 -6.02 -18.36
N ALA A 405 -8.43 -6.53 -19.59
CA ALA A 405 -9.59 -6.81 -20.44
C ALA A 405 -10.53 -7.84 -19.79
N MET A 406 -9.96 -8.90 -19.19
CA MET A 406 -10.69 -9.93 -18.47
C MET A 406 -11.40 -9.36 -17.24
N ALA A 407 -10.70 -8.57 -16.41
CA ALA A 407 -11.26 -7.94 -15.22
C ALA A 407 -12.42 -6.99 -15.56
N ARG A 408 -12.25 -6.14 -16.58
CA ARG A 408 -13.31 -5.22 -17.02
C ARG A 408 -14.55 -5.97 -17.50
N ALA A 409 -14.39 -7.04 -18.27
CA ALA A 409 -15.50 -7.83 -18.77
C ALA A 409 -16.22 -8.58 -17.63
N GLU A 410 -15.47 -9.20 -16.72
CA GLU A 410 -16.04 -10.05 -15.65
C GLU A 410 -16.67 -9.27 -14.51
N LEU A 411 -16.08 -8.14 -14.14
CA LEU A 411 -16.49 -7.35 -12.97
C LEU A 411 -17.42 -6.19 -13.35
N THR A 412 -17.89 -6.14 -14.60
CA THR A 412 -18.93 -5.19 -15.00
C THR A 412 -20.16 -5.37 -14.12
N GLY A 413 -20.57 -4.32 -13.40
CA GLY A 413 -21.72 -4.35 -12.49
C GLY A 413 -21.49 -5.07 -11.15
N TRP A 414 -20.24 -5.41 -10.82
CA TRP A 414 -19.89 -5.99 -9.51
C TRP A 414 -20.36 -5.12 -8.33
N PRO A 415 -20.83 -5.71 -7.21
CA PRO A 415 -20.98 -7.15 -6.95
C PRO A 415 -22.32 -7.73 -7.41
N ASP A 416 -23.30 -6.89 -7.76
CA ASP A 416 -24.69 -7.28 -7.98
C ASP A 416 -24.96 -7.86 -9.39
N ALA A 417 -23.92 -7.93 -10.23
CA ALA A 417 -24.02 -8.38 -11.60
C ALA A 417 -24.54 -9.83 -11.70
N ARG A 418 -25.79 -9.97 -12.14
CA ARG A 418 -26.36 -11.24 -12.64
C ARG A 418 -25.97 -11.48 -14.10
N ASN A 419 -24.72 -11.17 -14.45
CA ASN A 419 -24.35 -10.98 -15.84
C ASN A 419 -24.47 -12.30 -16.66
N PRO A 420 -24.95 -12.22 -17.91
CA PRO A 420 -24.71 -13.27 -18.89
C PRO A 420 -23.19 -13.47 -19.06
N ALA A 421 -22.78 -14.64 -19.57
CA ALA A 421 -21.36 -14.97 -19.77
C ALA A 421 -20.61 -13.81 -20.46
N PRO A 422 -19.59 -13.20 -19.82
CA PRO A 422 -18.93 -12.02 -20.37
C PRO A 422 -18.17 -12.36 -21.65
N ASP A 423 -18.08 -11.41 -22.60
CA ASP A 423 -17.22 -11.56 -23.76
C ASP A 423 -15.74 -11.42 -23.36
N LEU A 424 -15.00 -12.51 -23.47
CA LEU A 424 -13.58 -12.59 -23.11
C LEU A 424 -12.66 -12.73 -24.34
N GLY A 425 -13.16 -12.47 -25.55
CA GLY A 425 -12.38 -12.60 -26.79
C GLY A 425 -11.17 -11.67 -26.84
N ALA A 426 -11.33 -10.42 -26.40
CA ALA A 426 -10.23 -9.46 -26.31
C ALA A 426 -9.17 -9.91 -25.28
N ALA A 427 -9.60 -10.42 -24.12
CA ALA A 427 -8.70 -10.95 -23.10
C ALA A 427 -7.89 -12.13 -23.66
N ARG A 428 -8.57 -13.13 -24.24
CA ARG A 428 -7.95 -14.30 -24.87
C ARG A 428 -6.88 -13.90 -25.88
N THR A 429 -7.19 -12.97 -26.78
CA THR A 429 -6.26 -12.50 -27.82
C THR A 429 -4.95 -11.96 -27.22
N TRP A 430 -5.04 -11.15 -26.17
CA TRP A 430 -3.85 -10.59 -25.51
C TRP A 430 -3.05 -11.65 -24.75
N LEU A 431 -3.73 -12.58 -24.08
CA LEU A 431 -3.08 -13.65 -23.33
C LEU A 431 -2.35 -14.64 -24.25
N GLU A 432 -2.95 -14.99 -25.39
CA GLU A 432 -2.33 -15.84 -26.41
C GLU A 432 -1.09 -15.16 -27.02
N ARG A 433 -1.14 -13.83 -27.25
CA ARG A 433 0.05 -13.06 -27.66
C ARG A 433 1.14 -13.09 -26.61
N ALA A 434 0.79 -13.01 -25.32
CA ALA A 434 1.78 -13.10 -24.24
C ALA A 434 2.49 -14.46 -24.26
N VAL A 435 1.73 -15.57 -24.39
CA VAL A 435 2.28 -16.93 -24.47
C VAL A 435 3.10 -17.15 -25.75
N ALA A 436 2.72 -16.52 -26.87
CA ALA A 436 3.48 -16.57 -28.11
C ALA A 436 4.87 -15.90 -27.98
N VAL A 437 4.98 -14.85 -27.16
CA VAL A 437 6.26 -14.18 -26.87
C VAL A 437 7.05 -14.97 -25.83
N GLU A 438 6.41 -15.40 -24.75
CA GLU A 438 7.00 -16.12 -23.63
C GLU A 438 6.08 -17.27 -23.21
N ALA A 439 6.47 -18.50 -23.54
CA ALA A 439 5.60 -19.68 -23.39
C ALA A 439 5.18 -19.93 -21.94
N GLU A 440 6.00 -19.55 -20.97
CA GLU A 440 5.77 -19.79 -19.55
C GLU A 440 5.35 -18.53 -18.78
N GLN A 441 4.81 -17.51 -19.48
CA GLN A 441 4.34 -16.29 -18.84
C GLN A 441 3.25 -16.63 -17.79
N PRO A 442 3.49 -16.39 -16.48
CA PRO A 442 2.65 -16.89 -15.40
C PRO A 442 1.23 -16.32 -15.39
N VAL A 443 1.09 -15.00 -15.57
CA VAL A 443 -0.20 -14.30 -15.64
C VAL A 443 -1.01 -14.81 -16.83
N ALA A 444 -0.37 -14.94 -17.99
CA ALA A 444 -1.05 -15.41 -19.20
C ALA A 444 -1.56 -16.83 -19.05
N ARG A 445 -0.71 -17.71 -18.50
CA ARG A 445 -1.04 -19.10 -18.20
C ARG A 445 -2.16 -19.20 -17.16
N HIS A 446 -2.07 -18.45 -16.07
CA HIS A 446 -3.13 -18.38 -15.06
C HIS A 446 -4.48 -18.03 -15.69
N ARG A 447 -4.55 -16.91 -16.43
CA ARG A 447 -5.79 -16.39 -17.02
C ARG A 447 -6.36 -17.27 -18.12
N LEU A 448 -5.52 -17.89 -18.96
CA LEU A 448 -5.95 -18.90 -19.93
C LEU A 448 -6.51 -20.15 -19.24
N GLY A 449 -5.93 -20.56 -18.12
CA GLY A 449 -6.47 -21.62 -17.27
C GLY A 449 -7.86 -21.31 -16.74
N LEU A 450 -8.12 -20.08 -16.28
CA LEU A 450 -9.47 -19.64 -15.89
C LEU A 450 -10.45 -19.68 -17.07
N LEU A 451 -10.02 -19.28 -18.27
CA LEU A 451 -10.85 -19.35 -19.47
C LEU A 451 -11.23 -20.79 -19.81
N ALA A 452 -10.28 -21.73 -19.66
CA ALA A 452 -10.53 -23.16 -19.86
C ALA A 452 -11.46 -23.74 -18.79
N LEU A 453 -11.26 -23.40 -17.50
CA LEU A 453 -12.17 -23.78 -16.41
C LEU A 453 -13.62 -23.35 -16.68
N ARG A 454 -13.83 -22.14 -17.20
CA ARG A 454 -15.16 -21.65 -17.58
C ARG A 454 -15.77 -22.39 -18.78
N ALA A 455 -14.92 -22.83 -19.69
CA ALA A 455 -15.34 -23.66 -20.81
C ALA A 455 -15.52 -25.14 -20.41
N GLU A 456 -15.34 -25.48 -19.13
CA GLU A 456 -15.34 -26.85 -18.60
C GLU A 456 -14.30 -27.77 -19.26
N ASP A 457 -13.27 -27.17 -19.88
CA ASP A 457 -12.11 -27.88 -20.42
C ASP A 457 -11.05 -28.00 -19.31
N TYR A 458 -11.30 -28.93 -18.39
CA TYR A 458 -10.48 -29.09 -17.18
C TYR A 458 -9.06 -29.58 -17.51
N GLN A 459 -8.88 -30.36 -18.59
CA GLN A 459 -7.56 -30.82 -19.04
C GLN A 459 -6.69 -29.64 -19.50
N THR A 460 -7.24 -28.79 -20.36
CA THR A 460 -6.52 -27.57 -20.80
C THR A 460 -6.29 -26.62 -19.63
N ALA A 461 -7.25 -26.53 -18.69
CA ALA A 461 -7.08 -25.73 -17.48
C ALA A 461 -5.88 -26.20 -16.64
N VAL A 462 -5.75 -27.50 -16.36
CA VAL A 462 -4.61 -28.06 -15.64
C VAL A 462 -3.30 -27.74 -16.35
N ALA A 463 -3.21 -28.00 -17.67
CA ALA A 463 -1.99 -27.75 -18.43
C ALA A 463 -1.53 -26.28 -18.36
N HIS A 464 -2.46 -25.34 -18.32
CA HIS A 464 -2.14 -23.93 -18.13
C HIS A 464 -1.78 -23.59 -16.67
N LEU A 465 -2.56 -24.09 -15.71
CA LEU A 465 -2.42 -23.75 -14.29
C LEU A 465 -1.20 -24.40 -13.64
N GLU A 466 -0.74 -25.57 -14.10
CA GLU A 466 0.53 -26.18 -13.66
C GLU A 466 1.72 -25.27 -13.98
N VAL A 467 1.77 -24.72 -15.20
CA VAL A 467 2.82 -23.79 -15.61
C VAL A 467 2.77 -22.51 -14.78
N ALA A 468 1.57 -21.98 -14.54
CA ALA A 468 1.40 -20.82 -13.66
C ALA A 468 1.88 -21.13 -12.24
N TYR A 469 1.44 -22.25 -11.66
CA TYR A 469 1.79 -22.66 -10.30
C TYR A 469 3.29 -22.90 -10.12
N ALA A 470 3.96 -23.52 -11.11
CA ALA A 470 5.41 -23.72 -11.09
C ALA A 470 6.19 -22.40 -11.04
N ARG A 471 5.64 -21.32 -11.62
CA ARG A 471 6.25 -19.99 -11.62
C ARG A 471 5.83 -19.15 -10.42
N THR A 472 4.65 -19.38 -9.84
CA THR A 472 4.11 -18.62 -8.71
C THR A 472 3.44 -19.54 -7.66
N PRO A 473 4.19 -20.42 -6.97
CA PRO A 473 3.61 -21.38 -6.04
C PRO A 473 2.97 -20.76 -4.79
N GLY A 474 3.36 -19.51 -4.47
CA GLY A 474 2.79 -18.70 -3.39
C GLY A 474 1.48 -17.99 -3.75
N ASP A 475 1.07 -17.99 -5.02
CA ASP A 475 -0.18 -17.37 -5.44
C ASP A 475 -1.37 -18.25 -5.02
N ARG A 476 -2.14 -17.75 -4.05
CA ARG A 476 -3.32 -18.43 -3.51
C ARG A 476 -4.37 -18.72 -4.59
N GLY A 477 -4.62 -17.78 -5.49
CA GLY A 477 -5.62 -17.92 -6.54
C GLY A 477 -5.24 -19.03 -7.51
N VAL A 478 -4.01 -19.00 -8.01
CA VAL A 478 -3.45 -20.04 -8.90
C VAL A 478 -3.48 -21.42 -8.23
N ARG A 479 -3.00 -21.50 -6.98
CA ARG A 479 -2.98 -22.74 -6.19
C ARG A 479 -4.38 -23.34 -6.03
N LYS A 480 -5.35 -22.51 -5.64
CA LYS A 480 -6.74 -22.90 -5.42
C LYS A 480 -7.41 -23.35 -6.72
N LEU A 481 -7.23 -22.60 -7.80
CA LEU A 481 -7.79 -22.92 -9.12
C LEU A 481 -7.19 -24.20 -9.72
N LEU A 482 -5.89 -24.43 -9.58
CA LEU A 482 -5.25 -25.66 -10.03
C LEU A 482 -5.81 -26.86 -9.26
N GLY A 483 -5.92 -26.75 -7.93
CA GLY A 483 -6.50 -27.81 -7.12
C GLY A 483 -7.95 -28.09 -7.50
N TYR A 484 -8.77 -27.07 -7.76
CA TYR A 484 -10.13 -27.28 -8.30
C TYR A 484 -10.14 -27.95 -9.67
N ALA A 485 -9.25 -27.56 -10.59
CA ALA A 485 -9.17 -28.18 -11.90
C ALA A 485 -8.89 -29.69 -11.80
N TYR A 486 -8.00 -30.11 -10.89
CA TYR A 486 -7.78 -31.54 -10.59
C TYR A 486 -9.00 -32.21 -9.95
N VAL A 487 -9.70 -31.55 -9.02
CA VAL A 487 -10.97 -32.09 -8.46
C VAL A 487 -11.98 -32.35 -9.57
N TRP A 488 -12.12 -31.43 -10.53
CA TRP A 488 -13.07 -31.58 -11.64
C TRP A 488 -12.66 -32.66 -12.65
N LEU A 489 -11.37 -33.01 -12.71
CA LEU A 489 -10.87 -34.18 -13.44
C LEU A 489 -11.02 -35.50 -12.66
N GLY A 490 -11.35 -35.45 -11.38
CA GLY A 490 -11.36 -36.61 -10.49
C GLY A 490 -9.97 -37.00 -9.96
N ASP A 491 -8.92 -36.21 -10.23
CA ASP A 491 -7.56 -36.46 -9.77
C ASP A 491 -7.34 -35.90 -8.35
N LEU A 492 -7.90 -36.62 -7.38
CA LEU A 492 -7.86 -36.18 -5.99
C LEU A 492 -6.47 -36.27 -5.36
N ASP A 493 -5.55 -37.05 -5.95
CA ASP A 493 -4.19 -37.22 -5.46
C ASP A 493 -3.36 -35.96 -5.69
N HIS A 494 -3.47 -35.35 -6.87
CA HIS A 494 -2.82 -34.06 -7.15
C HIS A 494 -3.58 -32.87 -6.54
N ALA A 495 -4.91 -32.95 -6.40
CA ALA A 495 -5.70 -31.88 -5.78
C ALA A 495 -5.40 -31.70 -4.28
N ALA A 496 -5.30 -32.80 -3.53
CA ALA A 496 -5.17 -32.79 -2.08
C ALA A 496 -4.05 -31.89 -1.51
N PRO A 497 -2.77 -32.02 -1.92
CA PRO A 497 -1.69 -31.19 -1.38
C PRO A 497 -1.84 -29.70 -1.74
N LEU A 498 -2.45 -29.39 -2.89
CA LEU A 498 -2.71 -28.00 -3.28
C LEU A 498 -3.79 -27.36 -2.42
N LEU A 499 -4.80 -28.13 -2.02
CA LEU A 499 -5.94 -27.63 -1.26
C LEU A 499 -5.73 -27.71 0.28
N ALA A 500 -4.79 -28.55 0.75
CA ALA A 500 -4.50 -28.70 2.17
C ALA A 500 -4.07 -27.37 2.85
N GLY A 501 -4.57 -27.14 4.06
CA GLY A 501 -4.25 -25.94 4.86
C GLY A 501 -4.99 -24.65 4.47
N LEU A 502 -5.90 -24.70 3.48
CA LEU A 502 -6.79 -23.58 3.17
C LEU A 502 -8.12 -23.74 3.94
N PRO A 503 -8.40 -22.89 4.95
CA PRO A 503 -9.47 -23.12 5.92
C PRO A 503 -10.89 -23.03 5.32
N GLU A 504 -11.06 -22.31 4.22
CA GLU A 504 -12.36 -22.14 3.55
C GLU A 504 -12.79 -23.34 2.70
N LEU A 505 -11.84 -24.18 2.29
CA LEU A 505 -12.11 -25.19 1.25
C LEU A 505 -13.08 -26.30 1.65
N PRO A 506 -13.11 -26.82 2.90
CA PRO A 506 -14.11 -27.81 3.27
C PRO A 506 -15.55 -27.31 3.06
N GLY A 507 -15.83 -26.06 3.45
CA GLY A 507 -17.16 -25.47 3.26
C GLY A 507 -17.47 -25.10 1.81
N GLU A 508 -16.47 -24.64 1.05
CA GLU A 508 -16.65 -24.37 -0.38
C GLU A 508 -16.89 -25.65 -1.20
N LEU A 509 -16.16 -26.73 -0.92
CA LEU A 509 -16.35 -28.02 -1.61
C LEU A 509 -17.69 -28.65 -1.27
N GLU A 510 -18.19 -28.49 -0.04
CA GLU A 510 -19.56 -28.87 0.33
C GLU A 510 -20.59 -28.14 -0.53
N THR A 511 -20.41 -26.82 -0.68
CA THR A 511 -21.26 -25.96 -1.49
C THR A 511 -21.22 -26.37 -2.97
N TYR A 512 -20.03 -26.67 -3.50
CA TYR A 512 -19.88 -27.13 -4.88
C TYR A 512 -20.49 -28.53 -5.11
N ALA A 513 -20.36 -29.45 -4.16
CA ALA A 513 -20.99 -30.77 -4.25
C ALA A 513 -22.50 -30.63 -4.40
N TRP A 514 -23.12 -29.87 -3.50
CA TRP A 514 -24.55 -29.56 -3.60
C TRP A 514 -24.90 -28.88 -4.94
N TRP A 515 -24.17 -27.82 -5.31
CA TRP A 515 -24.47 -27.03 -6.50
C TRP A 515 -24.39 -27.89 -7.78
N TRP A 516 -23.32 -28.66 -7.97
CA TRP A 516 -23.19 -29.54 -9.13
C TRP A 516 -24.27 -30.63 -9.17
N GLY A 517 -24.66 -31.17 -8.01
CA GLY A 517 -25.79 -32.09 -7.89
C GLY A 517 -27.10 -31.46 -8.38
N THR A 518 -27.38 -30.20 -8.01
CA THR A 518 -28.57 -29.49 -8.52
C THR A 518 -28.53 -29.19 -10.02
N GLN A 519 -27.34 -29.15 -10.62
CA GLN A 519 -27.16 -28.99 -12.07
C GLN A 519 -27.20 -30.33 -12.83
N GLY A 520 -27.43 -31.47 -12.16
CA GLY A 520 -27.42 -32.81 -12.76
C GLY A 520 -26.02 -33.28 -13.18
N ARG A 521 -24.98 -32.75 -12.54
CA ARG A 521 -23.57 -33.05 -12.84
C ARG A 521 -22.98 -33.95 -11.75
N ASP A 522 -23.51 -35.17 -11.64
CA ASP A 522 -23.22 -36.09 -10.54
C ASP A 522 -21.73 -36.39 -10.36
N ALA A 523 -20.98 -36.59 -11.46
CA ALA A 523 -19.54 -36.84 -11.39
C ALA A 523 -18.74 -35.69 -10.74
N LEU A 524 -19.12 -34.44 -10.99
CA LEU A 524 -18.48 -33.26 -10.38
C LEU A 524 -18.90 -33.11 -8.92
N SER A 525 -20.17 -33.38 -8.62
CA SER A 525 -20.69 -33.44 -7.25
C SER A 525 -19.94 -34.47 -6.40
N ASP A 526 -19.82 -35.69 -6.90
CA ASP A 526 -19.14 -36.80 -6.21
C ASP A 526 -17.66 -36.51 -5.99
N SER A 527 -16.99 -35.90 -6.99
CA SER A 527 -15.59 -35.50 -6.88
C SER A 527 -15.38 -34.42 -5.82
N ALA A 528 -16.24 -33.40 -5.75
CA ALA A 528 -16.20 -32.38 -4.70
C ALA A 528 -16.41 -32.99 -3.30
N ALA A 529 -17.42 -33.85 -3.15
CA ALA A 529 -17.73 -34.50 -1.87
C ALA A 529 -16.59 -35.45 -1.43
N ALA A 530 -15.98 -36.18 -2.36
CA ALA A 530 -14.83 -37.02 -2.09
C ALA A 530 -13.61 -36.19 -1.65
N MET A 531 -13.35 -35.08 -2.33
CA MET A 531 -12.27 -34.16 -1.93
C MET A 531 -12.51 -33.55 -0.55
N GLN A 532 -13.73 -33.11 -0.26
CA GLN A 532 -14.10 -32.57 1.05
C GLN A 532 -13.77 -33.57 2.17
N ARG A 533 -14.20 -34.83 2.02
CA ARG A 533 -13.89 -35.91 2.99
C ARG A 533 -12.38 -36.14 3.11
N ARG A 534 -11.65 -36.09 2.01
CA ARG A 534 -10.19 -36.28 2.01
C ARG A 534 -9.46 -35.15 2.74
N LEU A 535 -9.87 -33.89 2.55
CA LEU A 535 -9.29 -32.77 3.29
C LEU A 535 -9.49 -32.90 4.80
N ALA A 536 -10.63 -33.43 5.25
CA ALA A 536 -10.90 -33.66 6.66
C ALA A 536 -9.98 -34.73 7.32
N THR A 537 -9.32 -35.56 6.51
CA THR A 537 -8.35 -36.56 7.00
C THR A 537 -6.90 -36.09 6.97
N LEU A 538 -6.63 -34.92 6.38
CA LEU A 538 -5.29 -34.35 6.31
C LEU A 538 -5.00 -33.50 7.55
N PRO A 539 -3.74 -33.50 8.03
CA PRO A 539 -3.33 -32.77 9.22
C PRO A 539 -3.37 -31.24 9.06
#